data_AF-A0A0Q9U3V2-F1
#
_entry.id   AF-A0A0Q9U3V2-F1
#
_cell.length_a   1.000
_cell.length_b   1.000
_cell.length_c   1.000
_cell.angle_alpha   90.00
_cell.angle_beta   90.00
_cell.angle_gamma   90.00
#
_symmetry.space_group_name_H-M   'P 1'
#
loop_
_entity.id
_entity.type
_entity.pdbx_description
1 polymer ?
#
loop_
_entity_poly.entity_id
_entity_poly.type
_entity_poly.pdbx_seq_one_letter_code
_entity_poly.pdbx_strand_id
1 'polypeptide(L)'
;MPTVMTAGCLVKRSTWALLAAVAVVAAGCTTTEPDRAGGRGLQEVTVLEIAQPDNAAPAQVQAYASEVEKQSHGALRLHFNDDWRQGEILFEKNTLEDVTSGRVPGAWVGVRSLDLIGVTSFQPLVAPLLVDSHDMQDRIFSEGIPLEMARSLEGHGLMAVAVLPGPMRKVLGVRRPFREPVDFWGAELGVQGGDIPEATAKALGATLTRMSSGASLSGLDAYEQQVDSIFGSFYGLEARYVTANLNLWPAAMTVVLNEAAYRGLTDAQREVLRTAATTAVPAALEAARTEDVSAVAKLCGQDVAFPASSDLQLAALRQAVQPVYNQIAAVDPDNARMLDRLAALRATVAAPPDLSVCPMPGAVSARGSFPEGTYEMALDNDARWQCPGGPRQGTPGRRSWFSLEVRGDKVTIRQRVDSQTAPKESAYNGAYSTLRDRIRIDSLNARWSFDGNALRFSDMTGGSCGETVIWTTKPWVLRTPPAAGAPVVPEGTYETVLSPADRHLCDGQLGEYLLNRELFVPQDHPRTWYLSFTLDGGVVTEHESEVSPTAIARMGWVGSYRVYGNTFELTGLRSTANYPAGTDRRGPMTATFTFVGRTLTLTPVGSWRCESRVLWTRHPWTLTKRAP
;
A
#
# COMPACT_ATOMS: atom_id res chain seq x y z
N MET A 1 -23.22 -77.89 -14.21
CA MET A 1 -24.19 -77.01 -13.51
C MET A 1 -24.04 -75.62 -14.12
N PRO A 2 -25.14 -74.99 -14.54
CA PRO A 2 -25.62 -75.00 -15.93
C PRO A 2 -25.38 -73.62 -16.60
N THR A 3 -25.56 -73.32 -17.89
CA THR A 3 -26.50 -73.74 -18.96
C THR A 3 -25.90 -73.13 -20.26
N VAL A 4 -25.46 -73.87 -21.27
CA VAL A 4 -26.20 -74.39 -22.44
C VAL A 4 -26.71 -73.30 -23.43
N MET A 5 -26.03 -73.29 -24.59
CA MET A 5 -26.54 -73.29 -25.99
C MET A 5 -27.13 -72.05 -26.71
N THR A 6 -26.41 -71.72 -27.79
CA THR A 6 -26.79 -71.60 -29.23
C THR A 6 -27.79 -70.55 -29.74
N ALA A 7 -27.23 -69.69 -30.60
CA ALA A 7 -27.54 -69.50 -32.03
C ALA A 7 -28.99 -69.30 -32.50
N GLY A 8 -29.20 -68.18 -33.19
CA GLY A 8 -30.32 -67.94 -34.11
C GLY A 8 -29.85 -67.10 -35.30
N CYS A 9 -29.81 -67.73 -36.46
CA CYS A 9 -29.43 -67.21 -37.77
C CYS A 9 -30.72 -66.93 -38.58
N LEU A 10 -30.78 -65.88 -39.41
CA LEU A 10 -31.65 -65.75 -40.61
C LEU A 10 -31.27 -64.44 -41.33
N VAL A 11 -30.49 -64.46 -42.42
CA VAL A 11 -30.87 -64.68 -43.83
C VAL A 11 -31.76 -63.52 -44.36
N LYS A 12 -31.28 -62.57 -45.20
CA LYS A 12 -30.82 -62.57 -46.62
C LYS A 12 -31.91 -62.01 -47.55
N ARG A 13 -31.47 -61.24 -48.56
CA ARG A 13 -32.12 -60.93 -49.86
C ARG A 13 -33.18 -59.81 -49.82
N SER A 14 -33.34 -58.91 -50.80
CA SER A 14 -32.75 -58.74 -52.15
C SER A 14 -33.43 -57.49 -52.78
N THR A 15 -32.70 -56.59 -53.44
CA THR A 15 -32.65 -56.38 -54.92
C THR A 15 -33.47 -55.21 -55.49
N TRP A 16 -32.90 -54.66 -56.60
CA TRP A 16 -33.48 -53.80 -57.66
C TRP A 16 -33.56 -52.30 -57.33
N ALA A 17 -33.15 -51.33 -58.16
CA ALA A 17 -32.78 -51.34 -59.58
C ALA A 17 -31.88 -50.13 -59.92
N LEU A 18 -30.96 -50.32 -60.86
CA LEU A 18 -30.43 -49.23 -61.69
C LEU A 18 -31.56 -48.68 -62.59
N LEU A 19 -31.61 -47.36 -62.80
CA LEU A 19 -31.49 -46.76 -64.15
C LEU A 19 -31.66 -45.23 -64.15
N ALA A 20 -30.86 -44.64 -65.04
CA ALA A 20 -31.07 -43.41 -65.80
C ALA A 20 -30.77 -42.07 -65.13
N ALA A 21 -29.60 -41.55 -65.52
CA ALA A 21 -29.23 -40.15 -65.50
C ALA A 21 -30.16 -39.31 -66.38
N VAL A 22 -30.56 -38.15 -65.88
CA VAL A 22 -30.96 -36.99 -66.69
C VAL A 22 -30.23 -35.78 -66.11
N ALA A 23 -29.29 -35.25 -66.90
CA ALA A 23 -28.67 -33.97 -66.63
C ALA A 23 -29.62 -32.85 -67.09
N VAL A 24 -29.97 -31.94 -66.19
CA VAL A 24 -30.60 -30.65 -66.54
C VAL A 24 -29.72 -29.53 -66.01
N VAL A 25 -29.26 -28.70 -66.94
CA VAL A 25 -28.57 -27.43 -66.74
C VAL A 25 -29.55 -26.43 -66.13
N ALA A 26 -29.15 -25.76 -65.05
CA ALA A 26 -29.85 -24.58 -64.54
C ALA A 26 -28.85 -23.41 -64.42
N ALA A 27 -28.87 -22.55 -65.43
CA ALA A 27 -28.51 -21.14 -65.30
C ALA A 27 -29.84 -20.35 -65.30
N GLY A 28 -30.05 -19.47 -64.32
CA GLY A 28 -31.21 -18.59 -64.29
C GLY A 28 -31.43 -17.93 -62.94
N CYS A 29 -31.16 -16.62 -62.89
CA CYS A 29 -31.27 -15.70 -61.78
C CYS A 29 -32.65 -15.63 -61.11
N THR A 30 -32.66 -15.29 -59.81
CA THR A 30 -33.58 -14.41 -59.04
C THR A 30 -33.29 -14.72 -57.54
N THR A 31 -33.26 -13.84 -56.54
CA THR A 31 -33.81 -12.52 -56.24
C THR A 31 -32.95 -11.89 -55.14
N THR A 32 -32.71 -10.59 -55.21
CA THR A 32 -32.30 -9.77 -54.07
C THR A 32 -33.47 -9.56 -53.11
N GLU A 33 -33.41 -10.16 -51.93
CA GLU A 33 -33.98 -9.59 -50.70
C GLU A 33 -32.97 -9.77 -49.55
N PRO A 34 -32.78 -8.75 -48.69
CA PRO A 34 -31.82 -8.79 -47.62
C PRO A 34 -32.42 -9.55 -46.42
N ASP A 35 -31.80 -10.68 -46.06
CA ASP A 35 -32.09 -11.33 -44.79
C ASP A 35 -31.74 -10.38 -43.63
N ARG A 36 -32.77 -9.80 -43.03
CA ARG A 36 -32.69 -9.14 -41.72
C ARG A 36 -32.66 -10.20 -40.62
N ALA A 37 -31.56 -10.96 -40.56
CA ALA A 37 -31.19 -11.72 -39.38
C ALA A 37 -30.21 -10.88 -38.55
N GLY A 38 -30.77 -10.06 -37.65
CA GLY A 38 -30.01 -9.25 -36.69
C GLY A 38 -29.37 -10.10 -35.58
N GLY A 39 -28.45 -10.99 -35.93
CA GLY A 39 -27.43 -11.44 -35.00
C GLY A 39 -26.28 -10.45 -35.08
N ARG A 40 -25.95 -9.74 -33.98
CA ARG A 40 -24.64 -9.09 -33.89
C ARG A 40 -23.61 -10.19 -34.16
N GLY A 41 -22.93 -10.12 -35.30
CA GLY A 41 -21.83 -11.04 -35.60
C GLY A 41 -20.91 -11.08 -34.39
N LEU A 42 -20.53 -12.27 -33.96
CA LEU A 42 -19.53 -12.43 -32.89
C LEU A 42 -18.31 -11.61 -33.32
N GLN A 43 -18.07 -10.49 -32.64
CA GLN A 43 -16.91 -9.65 -32.90
C GLN A 43 -15.69 -10.53 -32.62
N GLU A 44 -14.84 -10.74 -33.62
CA GLU A 44 -13.61 -11.49 -33.45
C GLU A 44 -12.73 -10.75 -32.44
N VAL A 45 -12.44 -11.40 -31.31
CA VAL A 45 -11.64 -10.82 -30.22
C VAL A 45 -10.22 -11.29 -30.38
N THR A 46 -9.29 -10.36 -30.63
CA THR A 46 -7.86 -10.63 -30.56
C THR A 46 -7.39 -10.49 -29.12
N VAL A 47 -6.77 -11.55 -28.60
CA VAL A 47 -6.16 -11.57 -27.26
C VAL A 47 -4.65 -11.55 -27.41
N LEU A 48 -4.01 -10.57 -26.79
CA LEU A 48 -2.56 -10.46 -26.71
C LEU A 48 -2.10 -11.05 -25.38
N GLU A 49 -1.36 -12.15 -25.47
CA GLU A 49 -0.76 -12.83 -24.31
C GLU A 49 0.49 -12.07 -23.84
N ILE A 50 0.46 -11.58 -22.60
CA ILE A 50 1.51 -10.77 -21.99
C ILE A 50 2.08 -11.51 -20.79
N ALA A 51 3.34 -11.94 -20.87
CA ALA A 51 4.05 -12.51 -19.73
C ALA A 51 4.20 -11.50 -18.59
N GLN A 52 4.02 -11.96 -17.36
CA GLN A 52 4.29 -11.20 -16.15
C GLN A 52 4.78 -12.10 -14.98
N PRO A 53 5.63 -11.57 -14.08
CA PRO A 53 6.16 -12.35 -12.95
C PRO A 53 5.17 -12.55 -11.81
N ASP A 54 4.21 -11.64 -11.66
CA ASP A 54 3.29 -11.57 -10.52
C ASP A 54 1.86 -11.90 -10.95
N ASN A 55 0.99 -12.24 -9.98
CA ASN A 55 -0.39 -12.64 -10.24
C ASN A 55 -1.34 -11.46 -10.54
N ALA A 56 -0.78 -10.26 -10.69
CA ALA A 56 -1.50 -9.05 -11.02
C ALA A 56 -0.57 -8.06 -11.71
N ALA A 57 -1.00 -7.53 -12.84
CA ALA A 57 -0.26 -6.47 -13.52
C ALA A 57 -0.24 -5.20 -12.65
N PRO A 58 0.82 -4.38 -12.69
CA PRO A 58 0.83 -3.09 -12.01
C PRO A 58 -0.29 -2.16 -12.50
N ALA A 59 -0.75 -1.24 -11.64
CA ALA A 59 -1.92 -0.41 -11.93
C ALA A 59 -1.77 0.43 -13.22
N GLN A 60 -0.53 0.79 -13.58
CA GLN A 60 -0.19 1.50 -14.80
C GLN A 60 -0.44 0.65 -16.05
N VAL A 61 -0.07 -0.64 -16.01
CA VAL A 61 -0.33 -1.60 -17.09
C VAL A 61 -1.82 -1.95 -17.17
N GLN A 62 -2.50 -2.05 -16.04
CA GLN A 62 -3.96 -2.23 -16.01
C GLN A 62 -4.69 -1.02 -16.63
N ALA A 63 -4.24 0.21 -16.37
CA ALA A 63 -4.79 1.42 -16.98
C ALA A 63 -4.63 1.39 -18.51
N TYR A 64 -3.46 0.97 -19.00
CA TYR A 64 -3.24 0.75 -20.44
C TYR A 64 -4.17 -0.34 -21.01
N ALA A 65 -4.24 -1.52 -20.38
CA ALA A 65 -5.11 -2.61 -20.82
C ALA A 65 -6.59 -2.17 -20.87
N SER A 66 -7.04 -1.37 -19.90
CA SER A 66 -8.39 -0.81 -19.85
C SER A 66 -8.66 0.15 -21.02
N GLU A 67 -7.71 1.01 -21.37
CA GLU A 67 -7.83 1.89 -22.52
C GLU A 67 -7.80 1.11 -23.85
N VAL A 68 -7.02 0.03 -23.95
CA VAL A 68 -7.03 -0.85 -25.13
C VAL A 68 -8.40 -1.51 -25.33
N GLU A 69 -8.99 -2.08 -24.28
CA GLU A 69 -10.32 -2.72 -24.36
C GLU A 69 -11.40 -1.68 -24.71
N LYS A 70 -11.36 -0.50 -24.07
CA LYS A 70 -12.31 0.58 -24.30
C LYS A 70 -12.25 1.13 -25.73
N GLN A 71 -11.06 1.43 -26.24
CA GLN A 71 -10.87 2.02 -27.56
C GLN A 71 -11.08 1.01 -28.70
N SER A 72 -10.86 -0.29 -28.44
CA SER A 72 -11.19 -1.36 -29.39
C SER A 72 -12.65 -1.82 -29.32
N HIS A 73 -13.45 -1.27 -28.41
CA HIS A 73 -14.80 -1.77 -28.09
C HIS A 73 -14.82 -3.29 -27.81
N GLY A 74 -13.80 -3.79 -27.12
CA GLY A 74 -13.65 -5.20 -26.79
C GLY A 74 -13.05 -6.09 -27.89
N ALA A 75 -12.71 -5.57 -29.08
CA ALA A 75 -12.04 -6.35 -30.13
C ALA A 75 -10.57 -6.69 -29.79
N LEU A 76 -9.94 -5.97 -28.86
CA LEU A 76 -8.56 -6.20 -28.45
C LEU A 76 -8.48 -6.27 -26.93
N ARG A 77 -7.84 -7.30 -26.41
CA ARG A 77 -7.63 -7.51 -24.97
C ARG A 77 -6.21 -7.94 -24.68
N LEU A 78 -5.70 -7.54 -23.53
CA LEU A 78 -4.46 -8.07 -22.97
C LEU A 78 -4.84 -9.16 -21.96
N HIS A 79 -4.30 -10.35 -22.14
CA HIS A 79 -4.36 -11.43 -21.17
C HIS A 79 -2.99 -11.58 -20.55
N PHE A 80 -2.93 -11.64 -19.22
CA PHE A 80 -1.66 -11.71 -18.50
C PHE A 80 -1.38 -13.14 -18.06
N ASN A 81 -0.19 -13.62 -18.42
CA ASN A 81 0.30 -14.93 -18.01
C ASN A 81 1.15 -14.77 -16.75
N ASP A 82 0.54 -15.13 -15.62
CA ASP A 82 1.10 -15.04 -14.27
C ASP A 82 2.29 -16.00 -14.06
N ASP A 83 3.04 -15.74 -12.98
CA ASP A 83 4.17 -16.56 -12.52
C ASP A 83 5.30 -16.76 -13.57
N TRP A 84 5.34 -15.95 -14.63
CA TRP A 84 6.33 -16.09 -15.70
C TRP A 84 7.74 -15.76 -15.18
N ARG A 85 8.58 -16.79 -15.05
CA ARG A 85 9.95 -16.70 -14.52
C ARG A 85 10.03 -16.09 -13.12
N GLN A 86 8.97 -16.26 -12.32
CA GLN A 86 8.90 -15.74 -10.96
C GLN A 86 10.09 -16.24 -10.11
N GLY A 87 10.73 -15.32 -9.39
CA GLY A 87 11.86 -15.62 -8.51
C GLY A 87 13.22 -15.78 -9.21
N GLU A 88 13.29 -15.74 -10.55
CA GLU A 88 14.58 -15.71 -11.25
C GLU A 88 15.26 -14.33 -11.07
N ILE A 89 16.56 -14.32 -10.77
CA ILE A 89 17.35 -13.08 -10.60
C ILE A 89 17.34 -12.20 -11.86
N LEU A 90 17.28 -12.83 -13.04
CA LEU A 90 17.27 -12.17 -14.34
C LEU A 90 15.95 -12.37 -15.07
N PHE A 91 14.82 -12.44 -14.34
CA PHE A 91 13.52 -12.76 -14.92
C PHE A 91 13.15 -11.82 -16.07
N GLU A 92 13.40 -10.50 -15.98
CA GLU A 92 13.06 -9.55 -17.06
C GLU A 92 13.89 -9.79 -18.31
N LYS A 93 15.22 -9.97 -18.17
CA LYS A 93 16.11 -10.30 -19.29
C LYS A 93 15.69 -11.60 -19.96
N ASN A 94 15.47 -12.66 -19.18
CA ASN A 94 15.09 -13.96 -19.69
C ASN A 94 13.68 -13.92 -20.32
N THR A 95 12.77 -13.08 -19.80
CA THR A 95 11.44 -12.84 -20.40
C THR A 95 11.55 -12.11 -21.74
N LEU A 96 12.41 -11.10 -21.84
CA LEU A 96 12.69 -10.42 -23.12
C LEU A 96 13.29 -11.38 -24.16
N GLU A 97 14.16 -12.29 -23.75
CA GLU A 97 14.69 -13.35 -24.61
C GLU A 97 13.59 -14.33 -25.05
N ASP A 98 12.62 -14.66 -24.19
CA ASP A 98 11.46 -15.48 -24.56
C ASP A 98 10.56 -14.79 -25.58
N VAL A 99 10.32 -13.49 -25.41
CA VAL A 99 9.55 -12.68 -26.37
C VAL A 99 10.27 -12.68 -27.72
N THR A 100 11.55 -12.34 -27.72
CA THR A 100 12.38 -12.26 -28.93
C THR A 100 12.48 -13.60 -29.65
N SER A 101 12.57 -14.72 -28.91
CA SER A 101 12.59 -16.07 -29.49
C SER A 101 11.22 -16.59 -29.91
N GLY A 102 10.13 -15.86 -29.64
CA GLY A 102 8.76 -16.29 -29.94
C GLY A 102 8.18 -17.33 -28.99
N ARG A 103 8.78 -17.55 -27.82
CA ARG A 103 8.24 -18.46 -26.78
C ARG A 103 6.98 -17.91 -26.11
N VAL A 104 6.88 -16.59 -26.01
CA VAL A 104 5.69 -15.84 -25.60
C VAL A 104 5.52 -14.64 -26.54
N PRO A 105 4.29 -14.23 -26.92
CA PRO A 105 4.14 -13.19 -27.92
C PRO A 105 4.41 -11.78 -27.39
N GLY A 106 4.31 -11.56 -26.09
CA GLY A 106 4.60 -10.28 -25.47
C GLY A 106 4.87 -10.38 -23.96
N ALA A 107 5.30 -9.27 -23.39
CA ALA A 107 5.57 -9.12 -21.96
C ALA A 107 5.46 -7.65 -21.54
N TRP A 108 5.30 -7.42 -20.24
CA TRP A 108 5.68 -6.13 -19.66
C TRP A 108 6.96 -6.29 -18.85
N VAL A 109 7.85 -5.30 -18.93
CA VAL A 109 9.11 -5.24 -18.15
C VAL A 109 9.44 -3.81 -17.74
N GLY A 110 10.29 -3.63 -16.72
CA GLY A 110 10.88 -2.34 -16.42
C GLY A 110 11.87 -1.91 -17.50
N VAL A 111 11.83 -0.65 -17.94
CA VAL A 111 12.71 -0.15 -19.02
C VAL A 111 14.20 -0.25 -18.66
N ARG A 112 14.53 -0.27 -17.36
CA ARG A 112 15.90 -0.48 -16.86
C ARG A 112 16.50 -1.83 -17.27
N SER A 113 15.68 -2.82 -17.62
CA SER A 113 16.13 -4.16 -17.98
C SER A 113 16.49 -4.30 -19.47
N LEU A 114 16.11 -3.31 -20.29
CA LEU A 114 16.31 -3.33 -21.74
C LEU A 114 17.79 -3.27 -22.14
N ASP A 115 18.64 -2.63 -21.33
CA ASP A 115 20.08 -2.56 -21.59
C ASP A 115 20.75 -3.94 -21.50
N LEU A 116 20.20 -4.87 -20.70
CA LEU A 116 20.67 -6.26 -20.58
C LEU A 116 20.53 -7.08 -21.86
N ILE A 117 19.74 -6.61 -22.83
CA ILE A 117 19.59 -7.19 -24.17
C ILE A 117 20.15 -6.28 -25.28
N GLY A 118 20.93 -5.25 -24.91
CA GLY A 118 21.60 -4.35 -25.85
C GLY A 118 20.82 -3.09 -26.23
N VAL A 119 19.62 -2.88 -25.69
CA VAL A 119 18.83 -1.67 -25.98
C VAL A 119 19.22 -0.55 -25.01
N THR A 120 20.03 0.39 -25.48
CA THR A 120 20.63 1.44 -24.64
C THR A 120 19.86 2.78 -24.66
N SER A 121 18.86 2.93 -25.53
CA SER A 121 18.12 4.19 -25.73
C SER A 121 17.33 4.68 -24.51
N PHE A 122 17.04 3.77 -23.56
CA PHE A 122 16.36 4.09 -22.30
C PHE A 122 17.32 4.45 -21.16
N GLN A 123 18.63 4.26 -21.33
CA GLN A 123 19.62 4.60 -20.30
C GLN A 123 19.51 6.06 -19.81
N PRO A 124 19.27 7.07 -20.66
CA PRO A 124 19.03 8.44 -20.19
C PRO A 124 17.82 8.58 -19.26
N LEU A 125 16.74 7.82 -19.46
CA LEU A 125 15.53 7.89 -18.62
C LEU A 125 15.77 7.32 -17.22
N VAL A 126 16.67 6.33 -17.11
CA VAL A 126 17.06 5.70 -15.84
C VAL A 126 18.39 6.23 -15.28
N ALA A 127 18.91 7.33 -15.85
CA ALA A 127 20.13 7.97 -15.36
C ALA A 127 19.93 8.42 -13.89
N PRO A 128 20.87 8.09 -12.98
CA PRO A 128 20.68 8.27 -11.56
C PRO A 128 20.48 9.74 -11.21
N LEU A 129 19.42 10.02 -10.45
CA LEU A 129 19.02 11.33 -9.95
C LEU A 129 18.61 12.34 -11.05
N LEU A 130 18.41 11.92 -12.31
CA LEU A 130 17.98 12.82 -13.39
C LEU A 130 16.48 13.05 -13.36
N VAL A 131 15.72 11.96 -13.30
CA VAL A 131 14.26 11.94 -13.21
C VAL A 131 13.89 11.52 -11.80
N ASP A 132 13.85 12.51 -10.90
CA ASP A 132 13.73 12.31 -9.45
C ASP A 132 12.42 12.86 -8.87
N SER A 133 11.45 13.17 -9.72
CA SER A 133 10.10 13.57 -9.32
C SER A 133 9.04 13.17 -10.34
N HIS A 134 7.81 12.95 -9.87
CA HIS A 134 6.67 12.67 -10.73
C HIS A 134 6.31 13.84 -11.63
N ASP A 135 6.65 15.07 -11.25
CA ASP A 135 6.48 16.27 -12.09
C ASP A 135 7.45 16.26 -13.27
N MET A 136 8.70 15.84 -13.05
CA MET A 136 9.65 15.63 -14.15
C MET A 136 9.18 14.49 -15.06
N GLN A 137 8.71 13.39 -14.47
CA GLN A 137 8.18 12.26 -15.22
C GLN A 137 6.95 12.66 -16.07
N ASP A 138 5.99 13.38 -15.50
CA ASP A 138 4.83 13.91 -16.24
C ASP A 138 5.26 14.77 -17.44
N ARG A 139 6.26 15.65 -17.25
CA ARG A 139 6.78 16.47 -18.35
C ARG A 139 7.41 15.61 -19.46
N ILE A 140 8.20 14.60 -19.12
CA ILE A 140 8.84 13.71 -20.09
C ILE A 140 7.79 12.94 -20.91
N PHE A 141 6.80 12.37 -20.23
CA PHE A 141 5.78 11.55 -20.87
C PHE A 141 4.80 12.39 -21.71
N SER A 142 4.44 13.59 -21.26
CA SER A 142 3.59 14.52 -22.03
C SER A 142 4.26 15.03 -23.32
N GLU A 143 5.60 15.06 -23.39
CA GLU A 143 6.35 15.35 -24.62
C GLU A 143 6.51 14.14 -25.55
N GLY A 144 6.02 12.95 -25.17
CA GLY A 144 6.13 11.73 -25.96
C GLY A 144 7.55 11.18 -26.07
N ILE A 145 8.49 11.65 -25.24
CA ILE A 145 9.91 11.23 -25.25
C ILE A 145 10.08 9.71 -25.12
N PRO A 146 9.37 9.01 -24.21
CA PRO A 146 9.56 7.57 -24.08
C PRO A 146 9.15 6.77 -25.32
N LEU A 147 8.18 7.27 -26.11
CA LEU A 147 7.81 6.66 -27.40
C LEU A 147 8.87 6.89 -28.48
N GLU A 148 9.61 8.01 -28.42
CA GLU A 148 10.77 8.25 -29.29
C GLU A 148 11.90 7.24 -28.98
N MET A 149 12.22 7.06 -27.69
CA MET A 149 13.21 6.08 -27.21
C MET A 149 12.83 4.64 -27.62
N ALA A 150 11.53 4.33 -27.56
CA ALA A 150 11.01 2.99 -27.84
C ALA A 150 11.26 2.48 -29.27
N ARG A 151 11.54 3.37 -30.23
CA ARG A 151 11.79 2.98 -31.64
C ARG A 151 13.01 2.09 -31.81
N SER A 152 14.00 2.18 -30.92
CA SER A 152 15.20 1.34 -31.00
C SER A 152 14.93 -0.14 -30.69
N LEU A 153 13.79 -0.46 -30.06
CA LEU A 153 13.41 -1.85 -29.79
C LEU A 153 13.17 -2.63 -31.09
N GLU A 154 12.74 -1.98 -32.16
CA GLU A 154 12.44 -2.62 -33.45
C GLU A 154 13.67 -3.35 -34.00
N GLY A 155 14.86 -2.74 -33.86
CA GLY A 155 16.14 -3.34 -34.26
C GLY A 155 16.54 -4.59 -33.46
N HIS A 156 15.83 -4.87 -32.37
CA HIS A 156 16.04 -6.01 -31.47
C HIS A 156 14.90 -7.02 -31.55
N GLY A 157 14.01 -6.92 -32.55
CA GLY A 157 12.88 -7.83 -32.74
C GLY A 157 11.71 -7.61 -31.77
N LEU A 158 11.71 -6.47 -31.08
CA LEU A 158 10.70 -6.08 -30.10
C LEU A 158 9.92 -4.86 -30.58
N MET A 159 8.60 -4.90 -30.44
CA MET A 159 7.69 -3.82 -30.79
C MET A 159 7.07 -3.29 -29.50
N ALA A 160 7.47 -2.09 -29.07
CA ALA A 160 6.85 -1.44 -27.93
C ALA A 160 5.44 -0.99 -28.30
N VAL A 161 4.43 -1.51 -27.60
CA VAL A 161 3.03 -1.11 -27.75
C VAL A 161 2.62 -0.08 -26.70
N ALA A 162 3.36 -0.01 -25.59
CA ALA A 162 3.26 1.08 -24.62
C ALA A 162 4.60 1.30 -23.90
N VAL A 163 4.84 2.55 -23.52
CA VAL A 163 5.78 2.90 -22.46
C VAL A 163 5.01 3.71 -21.43
N LEU A 164 5.10 3.30 -20.16
CA LEU A 164 4.26 3.78 -19.08
C LEU A 164 5.14 4.34 -17.95
N PRO A 165 4.69 5.43 -17.31
CA PRO A 165 5.36 5.97 -16.13
C PRO A 165 5.23 5.00 -14.95
N GLY A 166 6.06 5.17 -13.92
CA GLY A 166 6.04 4.30 -12.75
C GLY A 166 6.48 5.00 -11.46
N PRO A 167 6.35 4.32 -10.30
CA PRO A 167 6.73 4.86 -9.00
C PRO A 167 8.23 5.14 -8.91
N MET A 168 8.64 5.99 -7.97
CA MET A 168 10.05 6.33 -7.81
C MET A 168 10.79 5.20 -7.09
N ARG A 169 11.95 4.81 -7.64
CA ARG A 169 12.80 3.81 -6.99
C ARG A 169 13.78 4.47 -6.03
N LYS A 170 13.82 3.93 -4.81
CA LYS A 170 14.52 4.50 -3.66
C LYS A 170 15.47 3.50 -3.04
N VAL A 171 16.30 3.97 -2.12
CA VAL A 171 17.23 3.15 -1.35
C VAL A 171 16.64 2.81 0.02
N LEU A 172 16.47 1.51 0.26
CA LEU A 172 16.10 0.90 1.53
C LEU A 172 17.37 0.41 2.25
N GLY A 173 17.76 1.10 3.31
CA GLY A 173 18.83 0.67 4.22
C GLY A 173 18.33 -0.33 5.27
N VAL A 174 19.07 -1.43 5.43
CA VAL A 174 18.71 -2.51 6.36
C VAL A 174 18.89 -2.04 7.81
N ARG A 175 20.11 -1.64 8.17
CA ARG A 175 20.47 -1.26 9.56
C ARG A 175 20.67 0.23 9.79
N ARG A 176 20.91 1.00 8.73
CA ARG A 176 21.20 2.44 8.77
C ARG A 176 20.67 3.12 7.50
N PRO A 177 20.41 4.43 7.52
CA PRO A 177 20.03 5.15 6.32
C PRO A 177 21.19 5.36 5.35
N PHE A 178 20.87 5.58 4.08
CA PHE A 178 21.81 5.82 2.99
C PHE A 178 21.49 7.17 2.35
N ARG A 179 22.19 8.22 2.81
CA ARG A 179 21.82 9.61 2.54
C ARG A 179 22.86 10.36 1.73
N GLU A 180 24.10 9.90 1.73
CA GLU A 180 25.24 10.55 1.08
C GLU A 180 26.28 9.52 0.59
N PRO A 181 27.27 9.89 -0.25
CA PRO A 181 28.16 8.92 -0.90
C PRO A 181 28.91 8.00 0.07
N VAL A 182 29.37 8.52 1.22
CA VAL A 182 30.12 7.71 2.20
C VAL A 182 29.27 6.57 2.78
N ASP A 183 27.94 6.69 2.78
CA ASP A 183 27.06 5.62 3.23
C ASP A 183 27.09 4.41 2.29
N PHE A 184 27.41 4.60 1.01
CA PHE A 184 27.46 3.52 0.02
C PHE A 184 28.83 2.85 -0.07
N TRP A 185 29.88 3.50 0.43
CA TRP A 185 31.25 3.01 0.29
C TRP A 185 31.45 1.65 0.98
N GLY A 186 31.75 0.62 0.19
CA GLY A 186 31.93 -0.76 0.66
C GLY A 186 30.64 -1.45 1.09
N ALA A 187 29.47 -0.83 0.88
CA ALA A 187 28.18 -1.42 1.19
C ALA A 187 27.79 -2.50 0.18
N GLU A 188 27.04 -3.49 0.63
CA GLU A 188 26.39 -4.47 -0.24
C GLU A 188 24.99 -3.95 -0.63
N LEU A 189 24.83 -3.59 -1.90
CA LEU A 189 23.61 -3.01 -2.48
C LEU A 189 22.91 -4.01 -3.39
N GLY A 190 21.75 -4.49 -2.95
CA GLY A 190 20.86 -5.30 -3.75
C GLY A 190 20.13 -4.48 -4.83
N VAL A 191 20.03 -5.00 -6.05
CA VAL A 191 19.24 -4.42 -7.15
C VAL A 191 18.57 -5.52 -7.99
N GLN A 192 17.55 -5.18 -8.77
CA GLN A 192 16.90 -6.12 -9.70
C GLN A 192 17.64 -6.31 -11.05
N GLY A 193 18.72 -5.56 -11.27
CA GLY A 193 19.56 -5.66 -12.47
C GLY A 193 19.31 -4.57 -13.51
N GLY A 194 20.24 -4.48 -14.46
CA GLY A 194 20.37 -3.40 -15.46
C GLY A 194 21.78 -2.82 -15.40
N ASP A 195 22.32 -2.39 -16.54
CA ASP A 195 23.68 -1.84 -16.63
C ASP A 195 23.78 -0.50 -15.90
N ILE A 196 22.73 0.33 -15.95
CA ILE A 196 22.71 1.65 -15.25
C ILE A 196 22.61 1.51 -13.72
N PRO A 197 21.73 0.67 -13.14
CA PRO A 197 21.79 0.35 -11.72
C PRO A 197 23.16 -0.13 -11.26
N GLU A 198 23.84 -0.97 -12.07
CA GLU A 198 25.18 -1.47 -11.75
C GLU A 198 26.27 -0.42 -11.83
N ALA A 199 26.27 0.39 -12.88
CA ALA A 199 27.16 1.53 -12.99
C ALA A 199 26.96 2.52 -11.83
N THR A 200 25.72 2.71 -11.38
CA THR A 200 25.38 3.57 -10.23
C THR A 200 25.94 3.02 -8.93
N ALA A 201 25.71 1.74 -8.62
CA ALA A 201 26.27 1.10 -7.43
C ALA A 201 27.80 1.23 -7.37
N LYS A 202 28.46 0.94 -8.50
CA LYS A 202 29.91 1.07 -8.64
C LYS A 202 30.40 2.51 -8.47
N ALA A 203 29.72 3.48 -9.06
CA ALA A 203 30.08 4.90 -8.94
C ALA A 203 29.94 5.42 -7.49
N LEU A 204 29.00 4.87 -6.73
CA LEU A 204 28.83 5.15 -5.30
C LEU A 204 29.80 4.36 -4.40
N GLY A 205 30.64 3.47 -4.96
CA GLY A 205 31.59 2.65 -4.20
C GLY A 205 30.96 1.45 -3.50
N ALA A 206 29.73 1.08 -3.85
CA ALA A 206 29.05 -0.12 -3.35
C ALA A 206 29.41 -1.36 -4.17
N THR A 207 29.32 -2.54 -3.55
CA THR A 207 29.30 -3.82 -4.25
C THR A 207 27.85 -4.16 -4.56
N LEU A 208 27.57 -4.53 -5.81
CA LEU A 208 26.22 -4.87 -6.24
C LEU A 208 25.94 -6.36 -6.09
N THR A 209 24.74 -6.68 -5.61
CA THR A 209 24.16 -8.02 -5.70
C THR A 209 22.85 -7.98 -6.47
N ARG A 210 22.73 -8.81 -7.52
CA ARG A 210 21.48 -8.95 -8.25
C ARG A 210 20.54 -9.88 -7.49
N MET A 211 19.28 -9.49 -7.37
CA MET A 211 18.26 -10.31 -6.73
C MET A 211 16.87 -10.03 -7.31
N SER A 212 16.00 -11.03 -7.28
CA SER A 212 14.59 -10.85 -7.60
C SER A 212 13.86 -10.06 -6.51
N SER A 213 12.69 -9.50 -6.82
CA SER A 213 11.77 -9.07 -5.77
C SER A 213 11.38 -10.27 -4.90
N GLY A 214 11.12 -10.04 -3.61
CA GLY A 214 10.77 -11.08 -2.64
C GLY A 214 11.93 -11.94 -2.11
N ALA A 215 13.14 -11.83 -2.67
CA ALA A 215 14.32 -12.52 -2.13
C ALA A 215 14.78 -11.90 -0.80
N SER A 216 15.33 -12.72 0.11
CA SER A 216 15.76 -12.27 1.45
C SER A 216 16.83 -11.16 1.38
N LEU A 217 16.78 -10.20 2.31
CA LEU A 217 17.79 -9.14 2.44
C LEU A 217 19.03 -9.59 3.23
N SER A 218 19.14 -10.87 3.56
CA SER A 218 20.26 -11.41 4.32
C SER A 218 21.59 -11.16 3.60
N GLY A 219 22.53 -10.52 4.29
CA GLY A 219 23.85 -10.16 3.74
C GLY A 219 23.91 -8.80 3.04
N LEU A 220 22.77 -8.14 2.84
CA LEU A 220 22.71 -6.83 2.20
C LEU A 220 22.76 -5.71 3.25
N ASP A 221 23.37 -4.58 2.89
CA ASP A 221 23.31 -3.35 3.67
C ASP A 221 22.19 -2.42 3.18
N ALA A 222 21.92 -2.45 1.87
CA ALA A 222 20.86 -1.70 1.24
C ALA A 222 20.20 -2.47 0.09
N TYR A 223 18.99 -2.07 -0.26
CA TYR A 223 18.25 -2.55 -1.42
C TYR A 223 17.62 -1.39 -2.18
N GLU A 224 17.70 -1.42 -3.51
CA GLU A 224 17.11 -0.43 -4.38
C GLU A 224 15.77 -0.93 -4.94
N GLN A 225 14.67 -0.24 -4.63
CA GLN A 225 13.32 -0.68 -5.01
C GLN A 225 12.27 0.45 -4.92
N GLN A 226 11.15 0.33 -5.64
CA GLN A 226 9.98 1.18 -5.38
C GLN A 226 9.28 0.85 -4.05
N VAL A 227 8.65 1.85 -3.45
CA VAL A 227 8.12 1.75 -2.08
C VAL A 227 7.01 0.70 -1.94
N ASP A 228 6.15 0.55 -2.94
CA ASP A 228 5.08 -0.46 -2.90
C ASP A 228 5.63 -1.90 -2.93
N SER A 229 6.67 -2.18 -3.72
CA SER A 229 7.34 -3.49 -3.72
C SER A 229 8.06 -3.76 -2.38
N ILE A 230 8.62 -2.72 -1.73
CA ILE A 230 9.18 -2.83 -0.38
C ILE A 230 8.11 -3.29 0.63
N PHE A 231 6.92 -2.69 0.57
CA PHE A 231 5.80 -3.09 1.43
C PHE A 231 5.26 -4.47 1.07
N GLY A 232 4.93 -4.70 -0.20
CA GLY A 232 4.30 -5.93 -0.70
C GLY A 232 5.17 -7.18 -0.53
N SER A 233 6.50 -7.02 -0.55
CA SER A 233 7.47 -8.10 -0.28
C SER A 233 7.84 -8.22 1.20
N PHE A 234 7.16 -7.49 2.10
CA PHE A 234 7.40 -7.49 3.55
C PHE A 234 8.80 -7.07 4.01
N TYR A 235 9.55 -6.36 3.18
CA TYR A 235 10.91 -5.92 3.50
C TYR A 235 10.98 -4.93 4.67
N GLY A 236 9.88 -4.23 4.97
CA GLY A 236 9.76 -3.40 6.17
C GLY A 236 9.94 -4.16 7.50
N LEU A 237 9.87 -5.50 7.48
CA LEU A 237 10.16 -6.35 8.63
C LEU A 237 11.67 -6.62 8.82
N GLU A 238 12.47 -6.53 7.76
CA GLU A 238 13.91 -6.80 7.76
C GLU A 238 14.77 -5.53 7.73
N ALA A 239 14.27 -4.48 7.07
CA ALA A 239 14.95 -3.20 6.89
C ALA A 239 14.15 -2.04 7.51
N ARG A 240 14.82 -0.95 7.88
CA ARG A 240 14.21 0.11 8.71
C ARG A 240 14.35 1.52 8.18
N TYR A 241 15.02 1.75 7.05
CA TYR A 241 15.29 3.11 6.58
C TYR A 241 15.05 3.24 5.07
N VAL A 242 14.10 4.06 4.64
CA VAL A 242 13.97 4.46 3.23
C VAL A 242 14.39 5.92 3.12
N THR A 243 15.40 6.26 2.32
CA THR A 243 15.82 7.66 2.22
C THR A 243 14.76 8.47 1.45
N ALA A 244 14.15 9.43 2.13
CA ALA A 244 12.86 10.03 1.76
C ALA A 244 12.85 10.73 0.40
N ASN A 245 13.89 11.50 0.09
CA ASN A 245 14.04 12.33 -1.11
C ASN A 245 15.18 11.85 -2.04
N LEU A 246 15.63 10.60 -1.86
CA LEU A 246 16.61 9.98 -2.74
C LEU A 246 15.89 9.09 -3.76
N ASN A 247 15.44 9.70 -4.85
CA ASN A 247 14.83 9.01 -5.99
C ASN A 247 15.90 8.79 -7.04
N LEU A 248 16.27 7.53 -7.29
CA LEU A 248 17.34 7.22 -8.24
C LEU A 248 16.84 7.34 -9.67
N TRP A 249 15.68 6.77 -9.98
CA TRP A 249 15.01 6.83 -11.29
C TRP A 249 13.56 6.33 -11.14
N PRO A 250 12.66 6.61 -12.12
CA PRO A 250 11.34 6.01 -12.15
C PRO A 250 11.40 4.52 -12.47
N ALA A 251 10.50 3.73 -11.89
CA ALA A 251 10.20 2.37 -12.31
C ALA A 251 9.35 2.36 -13.59
N ALA A 252 9.76 3.12 -14.61
CA ALA A 252 9.06 3.17 -15.89
C ALA A 252 9.05 1.79 -16.55
N MET A 253 7.96 1.47 -17.23
CA MET A 253 7.69 0.13 -17.77
C MET A 253 7.37 0.20 -19.25
N THR A 254 7.62 -0.87 -19.97
CA THR A 254 7.18 -1.03 -21.36
C THR A 254 6.39 -2.32 -21.51
N VAL A 255 5.35 -2.26 -22.35
CA VAL A 255 4.67 -3.45 -22.86
C VAL A 255 5.18 -3.67 -24.28
N VAL A 256 5.74 -4.84 -24.52
CA VAL A 256 6.36 -5.22 -25.80
C VAL A 256 5.68 -6.44 -26.40
N LEU A 257 5.61 -6.48 -27.72
CA LEU A 257 5.27 -7.67 -28.50
C LEU A 257 6.49 -8.07 -29.34
N ASN A 258 6.60 -9.34 -29.68
CA ASN A 258 7.52 -9.74 -30.74
C ASN A 258 6.97 -9.33 -32.11
N GLU A 259 7.86 -9.29 -33.10
CA GLU A 259 7.52 -8.83 -34.44
C GLU A 259 6.39 -9.63 -35.10
N ALA A 260 6.36 -10.96 -34.91
CA ALA A 260 5.32 -11.81 -35.49
C ALA A 260 3.93 -11.49 -34.92
N ALA A 261 3.82 -11.34 -33.61
CA ALA A 261 2.58 -10.95 -32.93
C ALA A 261 2.12 -9.55 -33.36
N TYR A 262 3.03 -8.59 -33.42
CA TYR A 262 2.72 -7.22 -33.83
C TYR A 262 2.29 -7.11 -35.31
N ARG A 263 2.96 -7.84 -36.21
CA ARG A 263 2.61 -7.89 -37.64
C ARG A 263 1.30 -8.63 -37.90
N GLY A 264 0.94 -9.58 -37.04
CA GLY A 264 -0.36 -10.27 -37.09
C GLY A 264 -1.56 -9.37 -36.80
N LEU A 265 -1.35 -8.20 -36.19
CA LEU A 265 -2.40 -7.22 -35.95
C LEU A 265 -2.81 -6.49 -37.23
N THR A 266 -4.05 -6.03 -37.27
CA THR A 266 -4.51 -5.06 -38.29
C THR A 266 -3.93 -3.68 -38.01
N ASP A 267 -3.91 -2.80 -39.02
CA ASP A 267 -3.52 -1.39 -38.83
C ASP A 267 -4.40 -0.69 -37.78
N ALA A 268 -5.69 -0.99 -37.78
CA ALA A 268 -6.63 -0.45 -36.80
C ALA A 268 -6.29 -0.89 -35.36
N GLN A 269 -5.91 -2.17 -35.16
CA GLN A 269 -5.50 -2.66 -33.85
C GLN A 269 -4.17 -2.06 -33.39
N ARG A 270 -3.18 -1.93 -34.28
CA ARG A 270 -1.93 -1.23 -33.97
C ARG A 270 -2.17 0.22 -33.56
N GLU A 271 -3.06 0.90 -34.26
CA GLU A 271 -3.42 2.28 -33.95
C GLU A 271 -4.16 2.41 -32.60
N VAL A 272 -5.03 1.46 -32.26
CA VAL A 272 -5.67 1.38 -30.94
C VAL A 272 -4.61 1.23 -29.84
N LEU A 273 -3.65 0.31 -29.99
CA LEU A 273 -2.59 0.13 -28.99
C LEU A 273 -1.78 1.42 -28.78
N ARG A 274 -1.36 2.05 -29.88
CA ARG A 274 -0.59 3.32 -29.84
C ARG A 274 -1.37 4.45 -29.18
N THR A 275 -2.66 4.58 -29.52
CA THR A 275 -3.52 5.64 -28.96
C THR A 275 -3.80 5.38 -27.48
N ALA A 276 -4.15 4.15 -27.11
CA ALA A 276 -4.36 3.73 -25.74
C ALA A 276 -3.13 3.97 -24.85
N ALA A 277 -1.92 3.73 -25.36
CA ALA A 277 -0.69 4.00 -24.62
C ALA A 277 -0.56 5.48 -24.25
N THR A 278 -0.89 6.38 -25.17
CA THR A 278 -0.86 7.83 -24.92
C THR A 278 -2.01 8.26 -23.99
N THR A 279 -3.21 7.73 -24.20
CA THR A 279 -4.40 8.04 -23.37
C THR A 279 -4.25 7.56 -21.92
N ALA A 280 -3.52 6.46 -21.69
CA ALA A 280 -3.33 5.89 -20.36
C ALA A 280 -2.33 6.66 -19.48
N VAL A 281 -1.45 7.50 -20.05
CA VAL A 281 -0.38 8.20 -19.32
C VAL A 281 -0.87 8.95 -18.08
N PRO A 282 -1.92 9.80 -18.13
CA PRO A 282 -2.39 10.52 -16.94
C PRO A 282 -2.86 9.58 -15.82
N ALA A 283 -3.59 8.52 -16.17
CA ALA A 283 -4.05 7.53 -15.20
C ALA A 283 -2.89 6.71 -14.61
N ALA A 284 -1.89 6.38 -15.42
CA ALA A 284 -0.69 5.68 -14.98
C ALA A 284 0.19 6.55 -14.05
N LEU A 285 0.32 7.85 -14.31
CA LEU A 285 0.99 8.80 -13.41
C LEU A 285 0.27 8.88 -12.05
N GLU A 286 -1.04 9.01 -12.07
CA GLU A 286 -1.84 9.08 -10.83
C GLU A 286 -1.76 7.77 -10.04
N ALA A 287 -1.77 6.63 -10.73
CA ALA A 287 -1.56 5.33 -10.12
C ALA A 287 -0.17 5.24 -9.44
N ALA A 288 0.89 5.67 -10.14
CA ALA A 288 2.25 5.70 -9.58
C ALA A 288 2.37 6.60 -8.34
N ARG A 289 1.78 7.81 -8.37
CA ARG A 289 1.72 8.71 -7.20
C ARG A 289 0.95 8.08 -6.04
N THR A 290 -0.19 7.46 -6.33
CA THR A 290 -1.02 6.79 -5.32
C THR A 290 -0.31 5.61 -4.68
N GLU A 291 0.40 4.79 -5.46
CA GLU A 291 1.23 3.69 -4.98
C GLU A 291 2.30 4.18 -4.01
N ASP A 292 3.08 5.20 -4.41
CA ASP A 292 4.11 5.79 -3.55
C ASP A 292 3.52 6.30 -2.22
N VAL A 293 2.45 7.11 -2.28
CA VAL A 293 1.81 7.66 -1.06
C VAL A 293 1.25 6.56 -0.15
N SER A 294 0.55 5.59 -0.72
CA SER A 294 -0.07 4.48 0.01
C SER A 294 0.98 3.59 0.65
N ALA A 295 2.04 3.24 -0.08
CA ALA A 295 3.10 2.39 0.42
C ALA A 295 3.95 3.07 1.49
N VAL A 296 4.28 4.36 1.34
CA VAL A 296 4.94 5.15 2.39
C VAL A 296 4.13 5.09 3.69
N ALA A 297 2.83 5.36 3.63
CA ALA A 297 1.96 5.32 4.81
C ALA A 297 1.96 3.94 5.51
N LYS A 298 1.95 2.86 4.73
CA LYS A 298 1.99 1.49 5.26
C LYS A 298 3.34 1.15 5.90
N LEU A 299 4.46 1.53 5.28
CA LEU A 299 5.81 1.29 5.80
C LEU A 299 6.09 2.12 7.06
N CYS A 300 5.60 3.35 7.15
CA CYS A 300 5.65 4.13 8.39
C CYS A 300 4.88 3.44 9.52
N GLY A 301 3.80 2.73 9.20
CA GLY A 301 3.09 1.86 10.15
C GLY A 301 3.84 0.59 10.56
N GLN A 302 4.94 0.25 9.88
CA GLN A 302 5.85 -0.86 10.19
C GLN A 302 7.16 -0.36 10.84
N ASP A 303 7.16 0.86 11.38
CA ASP A 303 8.33 1.51 12.00
C ASP A 303 9.53 1.68 11.04
N VAL A 304 9.28 1.73 9.73
CA VAL A 304 10.29 2.12 8.74
C VAL A 304 10.41 3.64 8.75
N ALA A 305 11.62 4.14 9.01
CA ALA A 305 11.92 5.56 9.04
C ALA A 305 12.19 6.10 7.64
N PHE A 306 11.80 7.36 7.41
CA PHE A 306 12.02 8.08 6.16
C PHE A 306 12.92 9.31 6.36
N PRO A 307 14.23 9.14 6.65
CA PRO A 307 15.14 10.28 6.78
C PRO A 307 15.40 10.92 5.42
N ALA A 308 15.34 12.24 5.35
CA ALA A 308 15.64 12.99 4.14
C ALA A 308 17.13 13.36 4.08
N SER A 309 17.75 13.28 2.90
CA SER A 309 19.05 13.88 2.60
C SER A 309 18.94 15.41 2.51
N SER A 310 19.96 16.12 2.96
CA SER A 310 20.06 17.56 2.72
C SER A 310 20.41 17.87 1.26
N ASP A 311 20.25 19.12 0.84
CA ASP A 311 20.65 19.55 -0.51
C ASP A 311 22.14 19.30 -0.80
N LEU A 312 22.99 19.49 0.22
CA LEU A 312 24.42 19.21 0.12
C LEU A 312 24.69 17.71 -0.08
N GLN A 313 23.98 16.85 0.64
CA GLN A 313 24.09 15.41 0.51
C GLN A 313 23.62 14.93 -0.88
N LEU A 314 22.50 15.48 -1.38
CA LEU A 314 22.02 15.21 -2.74
C LEU A 314 22.99 15.72 -3.82
N ALA A 315 23.58 16.91 -3.63
CA ALA A 315 24.59 17.42 -4.55
C ALA A 315 25.84 16.53 -4.58
N ALA A 316 26.30 16.04 -3.43
CA ALA A 316 27.42 15.10 -3.34
C ALA A 316 27.11 13.77 -4.04
N LEU A 317 25.88 13.25 -3.91
CA LEU A 317 25.44 12.05 -4.64
C LEU A 317 25.43 12.28 -6.15
N ARG A 318 24.90 13.42 -6.63
CA ARG A 318 24.94 13.78 -8.06
C ARG A 318 26.37 13.83 -8.60
N GLN A 319 27.30 14.40 -7.84
CA GLN A 319 28.71 14.41 -8.21
C GLN A 319 29.31 13.00 -8.25
N ALA A 320 29.00 12.15 -7.26
CA ALA A 320 29.51 10.79 -7.19
C ALA A 320 29.05 9.92 -8.38
N VAL A 321 27.82 10.11 -8.86
CA VAL A 321 27.27 9.34 -10.00
C VAL A 321 27.58 9.96 -11.37
N GLN A 322 28.28 11.08 -11.45
CA GLN A 322 28.68 11.70 -12.72
C GLN A 322 29.38 10.75 -13.71
N PRO A 323 30.23 9.79 -13.28
CA PRO A 323 30.80 8.79 -14.19
C PRO A 323 29.76 7.97 -14.95
N VAL A 324 28.57 7.76 -14.38
CA VAL A 324 27.46 7.04 -15.05
C VAL A 324 26.93 7.84 -16.24
N TYR A 325 26.76 9.16 -16.10
CA TYR A 325 26.34 10.02 -17.20
C TYR A 325 27.36 10.02 -18.33
N ASN A 326 28.65 10.05 -17.99
CA ASN A 326 29.73 9.97 -18.98
C ASN A 326 29.70 8.63 -19.72
N GLN A 327 29.40 7.53 -19.02
CA GLN A 327 29.23 6.21 -19.63
C GLN A 327 28.03 6.19 -20.58
N ILE A 328 26.86 6.67 -20.15
CA ILE A 328 25.64 6.74 -20.98
C ILE A 328 25.90 7.54 -22.28
N ALA A 329 26.54 8.71 -22.15
CA ALA A 329 26.86 9.56 -23.29
C ALA A 329 27.91 8.96 -24.24
N ALA A 330 28.84 8.14 -23.71
CA ALA A 330 29.87 7.50 -24.51
C ALA A 330 29.37 6.27 -25.30
N VAL A 331 28.28 5.64 -24.84
CA VAL A 331 27.68 4.46 -25.50
C VAL A 331 27.03 4.84 -26.83
N ASP A 332 26.28 5.92 -26.86
CA ASP A 332 25.55 6.37 -28.06
C ASP A 332 25.45 7.91 -28.09
N PRO A 333 25.84 8.59 -29.19
CA PRO A 333 25.62 10.03 -29.35
C PRO A 333 24.16 10.47 -29.17
N ASP A 334 23.19 9.61 -29.44
CA ASP A 334 21.77 9.87 -29.27
C ASP A 334 21.41 9.89 -27.78
N ASN A 335 22.04 9.03 -26.98
CA ASN A 335 21.94 9.07 -25.52
C ASN A 335 22.52 10.36 -24.94
N ALA A 336 23.64 10.85 -25.46
CA ALA A 336 24.21 12.13 -25.05
C ALA A 336 23.24 13.29 -25.33
N ARG A 337 22.67 13.35 -26.55
CA ARG A 337 21.66 14.38 -26.89
C ARG A 337 20.40 14.28 -26.03
N MET A 338 19.98 13.07 -25.70
CA MET A 338 18.82 12.85 -24.85
C MET A 338 19.10 13.27 -23.40
N LEU A 339 20.28 12.97 -22.85
CA LEU A 339 20.69 13.47 -21.53
C LEU A 339 20.65 15.01 -21.48
N ASP A 340 21.20 15.69 -22.50
CA ASP A 340 21.17 17.16 -22.59
C ASP A 340 19.73 17.69 -22.64
N ARG A 341 18.85 17.04 -23.42
CA ARG A 341 17.43 17.40 -23.50
C ARG A 341 16.72 17.23 -22.15
N LEU A 342 16.94 16.10 -21.47
CA LEU A 342 16.35 15.84 -20.15
C LEU A 342 16.88 16.80 -19.08
N ALA A 343 18.17 17.17 -19.13
CA ALA A 343 18.75 18.18 -18.24
C ALA A 343 18.14 19.57 -18.48
N ALA A 344 17.94 19.97 -19.73
CA ALA A 344 17.28 21.22 -20.09
C ALA A 344 15.80 21.24 -19.65
N LEU A 345 15.10 20.12 -19.81
CA LEU A 345 13.72 19.95 -19.32
C LEU A 345 13.65 20.08 -17.81
N ARG A 346 14.57 19.45 -17.09
CA ARG A 346 14.64 19.55 -15.62
C ARG A 346 14.83 20.99 -15.16
N ALA A 347 15.68 21.76 -15.84
CA ALA A 347 15.87 23.18 -15.54
C ALA A 347 14.59 24.01 -15.77
N THR A 348 13.74 23.58 -16.72
CA THR A 348 12.46 24.23 -17.02
C THR A 348 11.36 23.84 -16.02
N VAL A 349 11.28 22.56 -15.65
CA VAL A 349 10.32 22.06 -14.65
C VAL A 349 10.62 22.65 -13.27
N ALA A 350 11.90 22.77 -12.92
CA ALA A 350 12.39 23.37 -11.67
C ALA A 350 11.74 22.81 -10.38
N ALA A 351 11.25 21.57 -10.43
CA ALA A 351 10.70 20.87 -9.27
C ALA A 351 11.82 20.26 -8.41
N PRO A 352 11.70 20.29 -7.07
CA PRO A 352 12.58 19.52 -6.21
C PRO A 352 12.34 18.01 -6.40
N PRO A 353 13.28 17.16 -5.94
CA PRO A 353 13.03 15.72 -5.88
C PRO A 353 11.81 15.41 -5.00
N ASP A 354 11.02 14.41 -5.37
CA ASP A 354 9.86 14.00 -4.57
C ASP A 354 10.29 13.55 -3.17
N LEU A 355 9.64 14.12 -2.15
CA LEU A 355 9.90 13.83 -0.75
C LEU A 355 8.82 12.88 -0.19
N SER A 356 9.23 11.66 0.14
CA SER A 356 8.37 10.73 0.88
C SER A 356 8.36 11.08 2.36
N VAL A 357 7.27 11.68 2.82
CA VAL A 357 7.08 12.02 4.22
C VAL A 357 6.18 10.96 4.83
N CYS A 358 6.62 10.33 5.92
CA CYS A 358 5.67 9.60 6.75
C CYS A 358 4.54 10.55 7.07
N PRO A 359 3.27 10.22 6.78
CA PRO A 359 2.17 11.12 7.08
C PRO A 359 2.33 11.53 8.53
N MET A 360 2.62 12.83 8.74
CA MET A 360 2.66 13.38 10.08
C MET A 360 1.32 13.01 10.72
N PRO A 361 1.27 12.67 12.01
CA PRO A 361 -0.02 12.59 12.69
C PRO A 361 -0.73 13.95 12.51
N GLY A 362 -1.61 14.06 11.51
CA GLY A 362 -2.12 15.36 11.06
C GLY A 362 -2.95 15.33 9.77
N ALA A 363 -4.27 15.40 9.96
CA ALA A 363 -5.32 15.82 9.02
C ALA A 363 -5.89 14.82 7.99
N VAL A 364 -6.53 13.74 8.47
CA VAL A 364 -7.86 13.34 7.99
C VAL A 364 -8.72 13.01 9.22
N SER A 365 -9.94 13.52 9.25
CA SER A 365 -10.84 13.54 10.40
C SER A 365 -11.20 12.15 10.95
N ALA A 366 -10.46 11.72 11.96
CA ALA A 366 -10.94 10.90 13.07
C ALA A 366 -10.19 11.34 14.32
N ARG A 367 -10.75 12.33 15.05
CA ARG A 367 -10.27 12.73 16.38
C ARG A 367 -11.10 12.00 17.42
N GLY A 368 -10.46 11.13 18.19
CA GLY A 368 -11.05 10.49 19.38
C GLY A 368 -11.51 9.04 19.20
N SER A 369 -11.94 8.45 20.32
CA SER A 369 -12.60 7.14 20.38
C SER A 369 -13.79 7.07 19.43
N PHE A 370 -14.06 5.87 18.90
CA PHE A 370 -15.25 5.62 18.09
C PHE A 370 -16.51 6.21 18.76
N PRO A 371 -17.26 7.09 18.07
CA PRO A 371 -18.24 7.94 18.73
C PRO A 371 -19.44 7.12 19.19
N GLU A 372 -19.65 7.06 20.50
CA GLU A 372 -20.86 6.46 21.07
C GLU A 372 -22.10 7.26 20.71
N GLY A 373 -23.24 6.58 20.61
CA GLY A 373 -24.50 7.22 20.28
C GLY A 373 -25.45 6.31 19.52
N THR A 374 -26.64 6.84 19.22
CA THR A 374 -27.59 6.20 18.32
C THR A 374 -27.59 6.91 16.98
N TYR A 375 -27.32 6.17 15.92
CA TYR A 375 -27.29 6.62 14.55
C TYR A 375 -28.45 6.02 13.75
N GLU A 376 -28.85 6.70 12.68
CA GLU A 376 -29.86 6.22 11.74
C GLU A 376 -29.41 6.34 10.29
N MET A 377 -29.88 5.41 9.47
CA MET A 377 -29.66 5.37 8.03
C MET A 377 -30.92 4.86 7.33
N ALA A 378 -31.19 5.32 6.12
CA ALA A 378 -32.20 4.73 5.24
C ALA A 378 -31.53 4.26 3.94
N LEU A 379 -31.92 3.08 3.45
CA LEU A 379 -31.35 2.45 2.28
C LEU A 379 -32.47 2.01 1.32
N ASP A 380 -32.29 2.26 0.03
CA ASP A 380 -33.15 1.69 -1.00
C ASP A 380 -32.90 0.18 -1.09
N ASN A 381 -33.97 -0.61 -1.02
CA ASN A 381 -33.83 -2.07 -0.98
C ASN A 381 -33.11 -2.60 -2.22
N ASP A 382 -33.23 -1.92 -3.38
CA ASP A 382 -32.59 -2.27 -4.65
C ASP A 382 -31.08 -2.45 -4.54
N ALA A 383 -30.40 -1.68 -3.67
CA ALA A 383 -28.96 -1.80 -3.44
C ALA A 383 -28.57 -3.16 -2.82
N ARG A 384 -29.45 -3.78 -2.03
CA ARG A 384 -29.23 -5.11 -1.44
C ARG A 384 -29.62 -6.24 -2.41
N TRP A 385 -30.55 -5.99 -3.32
CA TRP A 385 -30.98 -6.97 -4.32
C TRP A 385 -29.90 -7.29 -5.37
N GLN A 386 -28.88 -6.44 -5.48
CA GLN A 386 -27.71 -6.66 -6.33
C GLN A 386 -26.69 -7.66 -5.74
N CYS A 387 -26.85 -8.06 -4.47
CA CYS A 387 -25.95 -9.00 -3.81
C CYS A 387 -26.31 -10.47 -4.11
N PRO A 388 -25.41 -11.28 -4.71
CA PRO A 388 -25.65 -12.69 -4.95
C PRO A 388 -25.67 -13.51 -3.64
N GLY A 389 -26.62 -14.43 -3.52
CA GLY A 389 -26.66 -15.43 -2.43
C GLY A 389 -27.13 -14.95 -1.05
N GLY A 390 -27.49 -13.67 -0.88
CA GLY A 390 -27.99 -13.13 0.39
C GLY A 390 -29.52 -13.30 0.57
N PRO A 391 -30.03 -13.24 1.83
CA PRO A 391 -31.46 -13.23 2.08
C PRO A 391 -32.10 -11.98 1.46
N ARG A 392 -33.08 -12.19 0.58
CA ARG A 392 -33.88 -11.14 -0.07
C ARG A 392 -34.82 -10.50 0.97
N GLN A 393 -34.36 -9.43 1.61
CA GLN A 393 -35.14 -8.66 2.58
C GLN A 393 -35.58 -7.32 1.99
N GLY A 394 -36.84 -6.98 2.19
CA GLY A 394 -37.46 -5.75 1.68
C GLY A 394 -37.88 -5.83 0.22
N THR A 395 -38.89 -5.05 -0.13
CA THR A 395 -39.45 -4.99 -1.49
C THR A 395 -38.60 -4.07 -2.37
N PRO A 396 -38.15 -4.51 -3.57
CA PRO A 396 -37.50 -3.63 -4.56
C PRO A 396 -38.30 -2.35 -4.81
N GLY A 397 -37.63 -1.21 -4.95
CA GLY A 397 -38.25 0.11 -5.08
C GLY A 397 -38.82 0.71 -3.78
N ARG A 398 -38.71 0.02 -2.63
CA ARG A 398 -38.99 0.57 -1.30
C ARG A 398 -37.70 0.80 -0.51
N ARG A 399 -37.84 1.49 0.64
CA ARG A 399 -36.73 1.75 1.58
C ARG A 399 -36.87 0.95 2.85
N SER A 400 -35.73 0.62 3.44
CA SER A 400 -35.61 0.11 4.80
C SER A 400 -34.81 1.09 5.66
N TRP A 401 -35.16 1.17 6.95
CA TRP A 401 -34.52 2.06 7.92
C TRP A 401 -33.70 1.26 8.93
N PHE A 402 -32.50 1.71 9.20
CA PHE A 402 -31.56 1.09 10.12
C PHE A 402 -31.24 2.04 11.25
N SER A 403 -31.06 1.49 12.45
CA SER A 403 -30.62 2.19 13.64
C SER A 403 -29.41 1.46 14.20
N LEU A 404 -28.28 2.15 14.28
CA LEU A 404 -27.03 1.67 14.85
C LEU A 404 -26.85 2.29 16.24
N GLU A 405 -26.76 1.45 17.25
CA GLU A 405 -26.44 1.86 18.63
C GLU A 405 -25.01 1.46 18.94
N VAL A 406 -24.17 2.44 19.29
CA VAL A 406 -22.78 2.26 19.71
C VAL A 406 -22.71 2.59 21.20
N ARG A 407 -22.37 1.59 22.03
CA ARG A 407 -22.18 1.78 23.48
C ARG A 407 -21.12 0.81 24.01
N GLY A 408 -20.19 1.32 24.80
CA GLY A 408 -19.09 0.53 25.33
C GLY A 408 -18.29 -0.08 24.18
N ASP A 409 -18.06 -1.39 24.24
CA ASP A 409 -17.38 -2.19 23.22
C ASP A 409 -18.35 -2.87 22.24
N LYS A 410 -19.62 -2.44 22.18
CA LYS A 410 -20.64 -3.11 21.35
C LYS A 410 -21.31 -2.17 20.36
N VAL A 411 -21.67 -2.78 19.23
CA VAL A 411 -22.58 -2.19 18.24
C VAL A 411 -23.83 -3.05 18.10
N THR A 412 -24.99 -2.41 17.97
CA THR A 412 -26.27 -3.10 17.74
C THR A 412 -27.00 -2.43 16.59
N ILE A 413 -27.31 -3.18 15.53
CA ILE A 413 -28.16 -2.71 14.43
C ILE A 413 -29.57 -3.27 14.59
N ARG A 414 -30.55 -2.37 14.51
CA ARG A 414 -31.97 -2.70 14.37
C ARG A 414 -32.48 -2.21 13.02
N GLN A 415 -33.38 -2.96 12.40
CA GLN A 415 -33.95 -2.61 11.10
C GLN A 415 -35.47 -2.49 11.15
N ARG A 416 -36.02 -1.71 10.23
CA ARG A 416 -37.44 -1.63 9.90
C ARG A 416 -37.57 -1.75 8.39
N VAL A 417 -38.21 -2.83 7.94
CA VAL A 417 -38.30 -3.17 6.53
C VAL A 417 -39.52 -2.51 5.91
N ASP A 418 -39.35 -1.90 4.74
CA ASP A 418 -40.40 -1.32 3.88
C ASP A 418 -41.23 -0.15 4.46
N SER A 419 -41.21 0.07 5.77
CA SER A 419 -41.92 1.15 6.47
C SER A 419 -41.16 1.66 7.68
N GLN A 420 -41.11 2.98 7.86
CA GLN A 420 -40.50 3.62 9.04
C GLN A 420 -41.29 3.38 10.33
N THR A 421 -42.56 3.01 10.23
CA THR A 421 -43.44 2.69 11.38
C THR A 421 -43.49 1.20 11.70
N ALA A 422 -42.81 0.36 10.94
CA ALA A 422 -42.74 -1.08 11.23
C ALA A 422 -42.03 -1.35 12.58
N PRO A 423 -42.32 -2.51 13.22
CA PRO A 423 -41.58 -2.94 14.40
C PRO A 423 -40.07 -2.97 14.13
N LYS A 424 -39.27 -2.60 15.14
CA LYS A 424 -37.80 -2.74 15.06
C LYS A 424 -37.43 -4.20 15.22
N GLU A 425 -36.80 -4.78 14.21
CA GLU A 425 -36.22 -6.13 14.27
C GLU A 425 -34.73 -6.03 14.57
N SER A 426 -34.19 -6.98 15.34
CA SER A 426 -32.74 -7.06 15.56
C SER A 426 -32.07 -7.58 14.30
N ALA A 427 -31.16 -6.80 13.73
CA ALA A 427 -30.45 -7.15 12.50
C ALA A 427 -29.02 -7.65 12.79
N TYR A 428 -28.32 -7.04 13.76
CA TYR A 428 -26.94 -7.40 14.10
C TYR A 428 -26.59 -6.98 15.53
N ASN A 429 -25.75 -7.76 16.22
CA ASN A 429 -25.14 -7.39 17.49
C ASN A 429 -23.71 -7.95 17.50
N GLY A 430 -22.73 -7.10 17.77
CA GLY A 430 -21.32 -7.49 17.70
C GLY A 430 -20.43 -6.64 18.60
N ALA A 431 -19.27 -7.20 18.96
CA ALA A 431 -18.25 -6.46 19.68
C ALA A 431 -17.37 -5.71 18.68
N TYR A 432 -16.94 -4.49 19.03
CA TYR A 432 -16.02 -3.73 18.21
C TYR A 432 -14.74 -3.35 18.94
N SER A 433 -13.69 -3.15 18.17
CA SER A 433 -12.41 -2.57 18.61
C SER A 433 -11.93 -1.57 17.57
N THR A 434 -11.24 -0.52 18.00
CA THR A 434 -10.70 0.50 17.10
C THR A 434 -9.21 0.69 17.27
N LEU A 435 -8.57 1.07 16.17
CA LEU A 435 -7.19 1.54 16.12
C LEU A 435 -7.13 2.67 15.09
N ARG A 436 -6.99 3.91 15.54
CA ARG A 436 -7.06 5.11 14.69
C ARG A 436 -8.37 5.11 13.88
N ASP A 437 -8.28 5.25 12.56
CA ASP A 437 -9.41 5.23 11.63
C ASP A 437 -9.84 3.81 11.23
N ARG A 438 -9.30 2.76 11.86
CA ARG A 438 -9.71 1.37 11.62
C ARG A 438 -10.64 0.89 12.72
N ILE A 439 -11.66 0.16 12.31
CA ILE A 439 -12.58 -0.54 13.21
C ILE A 439 -12.69 -2.00 12.80
N ARG A 440 -12.66 -2.88 13.80
CA ARG A 440 -13.03 -4.28 13.66
C ARG A 440 -14.32 -4.52 14.43
N ILE A 441 -15.33 -5.06 13.77
CA ILE A 441 -16.62 -5.45 14.35
C ILE A 441 -16.78 -6.95 14.14
N ASP A 442 -16.55 -7.75 15.18
CA ASP A 442 -16.40 -9.21 15.10
C ASP A 442 -15.42 -9.67 13.98
N SER A 443 -15.93 -10.16 12.84
CA SER A 443 -15.16 -10.56 11.66
C SER A 443 -15.02 -9.44 10.61
N LEU A 444 -15.82 -8.38 10.71
CA LEU A 444 -15.80 -7.24 9.79
C LEU A 444 -14.63 -6.32 10.12
N ASN A 445 -13.91 -5.85 9.10
CA ASN A 445 -12.85 -4.85 9.23
C ASN A 445 -13.15 -3.71 8.28
N ALA A 446 -13.07 -2.46 8.74
CA ALA A 446 -13.33 -1.28 7.91
C ALA A 446 -12.47 -0.09 8.32
N ARG A 447 -12.39 0.93 7.47
CA ARG A 447 -12.10 2.29 7.91
C ARG A 447 -13.37 2.95 8.42
N TRP A 448 -13.24 3.89 9.35
CA TRP A 448 -14.33 4.73 9.81
C TRP A 448 -13.91 6.21 9.86
N SER A 449 -14.86 7.11 9.65
CA SER A 449 -14.69 8.55 9.84
C SER A 449 -15.96 9.16 10.43
N PHE A 450 -15.81 10.23 11.21
CA PHE A 450 -16.92 10.94 11.83
C PHE A 450 -16.71 12.44 11.72
N ASP A 451 -17.69 13.14 11.18
CA ASP A 451 -17.63 14.60 10.94
C ASP A 451 -18.30 15.43 12.04
N GLY A 452 -18.74 14.79 13.14
CA GLY A 452 -19.52 15.42 14.20
C GLY A 452 -21.03 15.18 14.08
N ASN A 453 -21.50 14.73 12.92
CA ASN A 453 -22.92 14.48 12.65
C ASN A 453 -23.17 13.11 11.98
N ALA A 454 -22.26 12.64 11.13
CA ALA A 454 -22.41 11.39 10.39
C ALA A 454 -21.16 10.51 10.50
N LEU A 455 -21.40 9.23 10.77
CA LEU A 455 -20.40 8.16 10.79
C LEU A 455 -20.37 7.47 9.42
N ARG A 456 -19.19 7.35 8.83
CA ARG A 456 -18.98 6.72 7.52
C ARG A 456 -18.02 5.56 7.65
N PHE A 457 -18.33 4.45 7.00
CA PHE A 457 -17.44 3.30 6.89
C PHE A 457 -17.00 3.11 5.45
N SER A 458 -15.74 2.74 5.23
CA SER A 458 -15.17 2.43 3.92
C SER A 458 -14.21 1.24 4.00
N ASP A 459 -13.79 0.73 2.84
CA ASP A 459 -12.83 -0.38 2.73
C ASP A 459 -13.21 -1.61 3.57
N MET A 460 -14.52 -1.91 3.64
CA MET A 460 -15.03 -2.98 4.49
C MET A 460 -14.72 -4.37 3.91
N THR A 461 -14.17 -5.25 4.74
CA THR A 461 -13.82 -6.64 4.40
C THR A 461 -14.28 -7.60 5.51
N GLY A 462 -14.40 -8.90 5.22
CA GLY A 462 -14.71 -9.94 6.22
C GLY A 462 -16.20 -10.21 6.49
N GLY A 463 -17.10 -9.63 5.68
CA GLY A 463 -18.55 -9.82 5.74
C GLY A 463 -19.17 -10.22 4.40
N SER A 464 -20.46 -10.54 4.42
CA SER A 464 -21.25 -10.76 3.21
C SER A 464 -21.43 -9.46 2.40
N CYS A 465 -21.78 -9.61 1.12
CA CYS A 465 -22.12 -8.46 0.27
C CYS A 465 -23.24 -7.60 0.92
N GLY A 466 -24.26 -8.24 1.49
CA GLY A 466 -25.37 -7.53 2.14
C GLY A 466 -24.94 -6.73 3.36
N GLU A 467 -24.03 -7.26 4.18
CA GLU A 467 -23.46 -6.53 5.32
C GLU A 467 -22.65 -5.33 4.84
N THR A 468 -21.75 -5.54 3.86
CA THR A 468 -20.93 -4.47 3.29
C THR A 468 -21.81 -3.31 2.80
N VAL A 469 -22.89 -3.60 2.07
CA VAL A 469 -23.86 -2.60 1.59
C VAL A 469 -24.52 -1.85 2.75
N ILE A 470 -24.98 -2.54 3.79
CA ILE A 470 -25.63 -1.88 4.94
C ILE A 470 -24.65 -0.93 5.65
N TRP A 471 -23.40 -1.32 5.83
CA TRP A 471 -22.44 -0.52 6.59
C TRP A 471 -21.85 0.65 5.81
N THR A 472 -21.61 0.53 4.50
CA THR A 472 -20.80 1.50 3.73
C THR A 472 -21.56 2.34 2.72
N THR A 473 -22.77 1.95 2.29
CA THR A 473 -23.45 2.62 1.16
C THR A 473 -23.92 4.04 1.47
N LYS A 474 -24.36 4.30 2.71
CA LYS A 474 -24.77 5.64 3.13
C LYS A 474 -24.17 5.98 4.51
N PRO A 475 -23.98 7.26 4.82
CA PRO A 475 -23.56 7.69 6.15
C PRO A 475 -24.62 7.37 7.20
N TRP A 476 -24.17 7.00 8.39
CA TRP A 476 -24.99 6.81 9.58
C TRP A 476 -25.11 8.13 10.33
N VAL A 477 -26.30 8.72 10.36
CA VAL A 477 -26.51 10.07 10.92
C VAL A 477 -26.81 9.98 12.41
N LEU A 478 -26.06 10.70 13.24
CA LEU A 478 -26.25 10.75 14.69
C LEU A 478 -27.61 11.36 15.03
N ARG A 479 -28.36 10.68 15.90
CA ARG A 479 -29.66 11.13 16.41
C ARG A 479 -29.63 11.46 17.88
N THR A 480 -28.96 10.62 18.68
CA THR A 480 -28.89 10.78 20.12
C THR A 480 -27.43 10.64 20.55
N PRO A 481 -26.77 11.72 21.01
CA PRO A 481 -25.45 11.63 21.64
C PRO A 481 -25.56 10.93 23.01
N PRO A 482 -24.45 10.44 23.60
CA PRO A 482 -24.49 9.74 24.88
C PRO A 482 -25.04 10.65 25.99
N ALA A 483 -25.66 10.04 27.02
CA ALA A 483 -26.17 10.78 28.18
C ALA A 483 -25.00 11.49 28.90
N ALA A 484 -25.19 12.78 29.21
CA ALA A 484 -24.14 13.63 29.79
C ALA A 484 -23.62 13.09 31.14
N GLY A 485 -22.29 12.92 31.26
CA GLY A 485 -21.64 12.69 32.56
C GLY A 485 -20.38 11.83 32.63
N ALA A 486 -19.81 11.32 31.53
CA ALA A 486 -18.51 10.62 31.61
C ALA A 486 -17.35 11.65 31.63
N PRO A 487 -16.47 11.64 32.64
CA PRO A 487 -15.26 12.46 32.60
C PRO A 487 -14.39 12.00 31.42
N VAL A 488 -13.79 12.94 30.69
CA VAL A 488 -12.79 12.66 29.65
C VAL A 488 -11.44 13.10 30.23
N VAL A 489 -10.43 12.23 30.19
CA VAL A 489 -9.04 12.65 30.44
C VAL A 489 -8.54 13.34 29.17
N PRO A 490 -8.22 14.64 29.19
CA PRO A 490 -7.71 15.32 28.01
C PRO A 490 -6.37 14.74 27.55
N GLU A 491 -6.12 14.77 26.25
CA GLU A 491 -4.78 14.50 25.72
C GLU A 491 -3.85 15.67 26.02
N GLY A 492 -2.57 15.36 26.25
CA GLY A 492 -1.57 16.34 26.65
C GLY A 492 -0.51 15.80 27.58
N THR A 493 0.42 16.69 27.93
CA THR A 493 1.52 16.42 28.85
C THR A 493 1.07 16.73 30.27
N TYR A 494 1.22 15.73 31.12
CA TYR A 494 0.92 15.73 32.53
C TYR A 494 2.23 15.66 33.31
N GLU A 495 2.39 16.50 34.31
CA GLU A 495 3.60 16.56 35.13
C GLU A 495 3.29 16.34 36.61
N THR A 496 4.19 15.67 37.31
CA THR A 496 4.17 15.54 38.77
C THR A 496 5.60 15.52 39.32
N VAL A 497 5.72 15.57 40.64
CA VAL A 497 7.01 15.64 41.33
C VAL A 497 7.08 14.58 42.41
N LEU A 498 8.17 13.79 42.42
CA LEU A 498 8.49 12.89 43.53
C LEU A 498 9.54 13.54 44.44
N SER A 499 9.30 13.49 45.74
CA SER A 499 10.22 13.98 46.76
C SER A 499 11.26 12.92 47.14
N PRO A 500 12.40 13.31 47.76
CA PRO A 500 13.36 12.36 48.30
C PRO A 500 12.74 11.33 49.26
N ALA A 501 11.68 11.71 49.99
CA ALA A 501 10.97 10.82 50.91
C ALA A 501 10.22 9.69 50.19
N ASP A 502 9.78 9.91 48.94
CA ASP A 502 9.07 8.90 48.15
C ASP A 502 9.99 7.73 47.76
N ARG A 503 11.32 7.92 47.74
CA ARG A 503 12.36 6.90 47.41
C ARG A 503 12.35 5.68 48.35
N HIS A 504 11.96 5.88 49.60
CA HIS A 504 12.05 4.84 50.63
C HIS A 504 10.76 4.02 50.78
N LEU A 505 9.74 4.29 49.97
CA LEU A 505 8.41 3.65 50.09
C LEU A 505 8.36 2.18 49.61
N CYS A 506 9.34 1.74 48.83
CA CYS A 506 9.43 0.36 48.29
C CYS A 506 10.77 -0.30 48.68
N ASP A 507 11.04 -0.44 49.98
CA ASP A 507 12.24 -1.10 50.55
C ASP A 507 13.60 -0.61 50.00
N GLY A 508 13.65 0.64 49.52
CA GLY A 508 14.85 1.26 48.93
C GLY A 508 15.09 0.94 47.45
N GLN A 509 14.27 0.11 46.81
CA GLN A 509 14.46 -0.31 45.41
C GLN A 509 14.02 0.73 44.38
N LEU A 510 13.17 1.70 44.72
CA LEU A 510 12.79 2.80 43.81
C LEU A 510 14.03 3.55 43.27
N GLY A 511 15.08 3.69 44.07
CA GLY A 511 16.33 4.29 43.66
C GLY A 511 17.09 3.47 42.61
N GLU A 512 17.05 2.14 42.63
CA GLU A 512 17.67 1.29 41.60
C GLU A 512 16.82 1.21 40.31
N TYR A 513 15.52 1.49 40.38
CA TYR A 513 14.61 1.49 39.21
C TYR A 513 14.61 2.82 38.43
N LEU A 514 14.86 3.95 39.09
CA LEU A 514 14.94 5.28 38.47
C LEU A 514 16.40 5.69 38.14
N LEU A 515 17.41 5.02 38.71
CA LEU A 515 18.84 5.31 38.46
C LEU A 515 19.53 4.18 37.68
N ASN A 516 20.34 4.58 36.69
CA ASN A 516 21.39 3.73 36.13
C ASN A 516 22.46 3.42 37.20
N ARG A 517 22.91 2.15 37.29
CA ARG A 517 24.04 1.73 38.16
C ARG A 517 25.39 2.37 37.79
N GLU A 518 25.50 3.06 36.66
CA GLU A 518 26.77 3.59 36.14
C GLU A 518 27.15 5.00 36.64
N LEU A 519 26.29 5.69 37.40
CA LEU A 519 26.66 6.96 38.03
C LEU A 519 26.96 6.70 39.52
N PHE A 520 28.24 6.54 39.84
CA PHE A 520 28.76 6.63 41.22
C PHE A 520 28.41 8.02 41.77
N VAL A 521 27.26 8.15 42.43
CA VAL A 521 26.87 9.34 43.18
C VAL A 521 26.63 8.91 44.63
N PRO A 522 27.23 9.59 45.62
CA PRO A 522 27.10 9.23 47.04
C PRO A 522 25.63 9.16 47.49
N GLN A 523 25.32 8.24 48.40
CA GLN A 523 23.97 7.93 48.87
C GLN A 523 23.22 9.10 49.55
N ASP A 524 23.90 10.22 49.86
CA ASP A 524 23.41 11.25 50.79
C ASP A 524 22.91 12.56 50.14
N HIS A 525 22.69 12.61 48.82
CA HIS A 525 22.15 13.82 48.16
C HIS A 525 20.61 13.76 47.99
N PRO A 526 19.83 14.70 48.59
CA PRO A 526 18.40 14.79 48.35
C PRO A 526 18.15 15.37 46.95
N ARG A 527 17.54 14.58 46.05
CA ARG A 527 17.09 15.04 44.73
C ARG A 527 15.58 14.93 44.59
N THR A 528 15.01 15.92 43.92
CA THR A 528 13.60 15.98 43.53
C THR A 528 13.49 15.48 42.09
N TRP A 529 12.56 14.56 41.83
CA TRP A 529 12.33 14.04 40.48
C TRP A 529 11.12 14.70 39.83
N TYR A 530 11.31 15.17 38.60
CA TYR A 530 10.23 15.69 37.77
C TYR A 530 9.84 14.62 36.77
N LEU A 531 8.60 14.15 36.89
CA LEU A 531 8.02 13.16 36.01
C LEU A 531 7.04 13.84 35.07
N SER A 532 7.02 13.37 33.83
CA SER A 532 6.01 13.78 32.87
C SER A 532 5.50 12.56 32.13
N PHE A 533 4.20 12.47 31.85
CA PHE A 533 3.71 11.59 30.82
C PHE A 533 2.86 12.35 29.82
N THR A 534 2.95 11.95 28.56
CA THR A 534 2.16 12.50 27.47
C THR A 534 1.16 11.46 27.01
N LEU A 535 -0.12 11.85 26.98
CA LEU A 535 -1.21 11.10 26.37
C LEU A 535 -1.46 11.69 24.99
N ASP A 536 -1.30 10.87 23.96
CA ASP A 536 -1.50 11.28 22.56
C ASP A 536 -2.01 10.08 21.75
N GLY A 537 -3.24 10.15 21.27
CA GLY A 537 -3.81 9.16 20.34
C GLY A 537 -3.79 7.72 20.84
N GLY A 538 -3.99 7.49 22.15
CA GLY A 538 -3.95 6.15 22.76
C GLY A 538 -2.55 5.63 23.09
N VAL A 539 -1.51 6.43 22.86
CA VAL A 539 -0.13 6.17 23.28
C VAL A 539 0.18 6.97 24.54
N VAL A 540 0.82 6.32 25.51
CA VAL A 540 1.39 6.98 26.68
C VAL A 540 2.90 6.94 26.59
N THR A 541 3.54 8.10 26.76
CA THR A 541 5.00 8.19 26.84
C THR A 541 5.38 8.91 28.12
N GLU A 542 6.16 8.26 28.97
CA GLU A 542 6.62 8.78 30.26
C GLU A 542 8.10 9.16 30.17
N HIS A 543 8.43 10.31 30.75
CA HIS A 543 9.78 10.84 30.82
C HIS A 543 10.10 11.35 32.22
N GLU A 544 11.36 11.21 32.62
CA GLU A 544 11.86 11.60 33.92
C GLU A 544 13.10 12.52 33.82
N SER A 545 13.26 13.38 34.83
CA SER A 545 14.49 14.19 35.02
C SER A 545 14.79 14.42 36.50
N GLU A 546 16.07 14.34 36.88
CA GLU A 546 16.52 14.36 38.29
C GLU A 546 17.09 15.70 38.78
N VAL A 547 17.20 16.71 37.91
CA VAL A 547 17.98 17.94 38.22
C VAL A 547 17.12 19.20 38.10
N SER A 548 16.27 19.31 37.07
CA SER A 548 15.34 20.42 36.90
C SER A 548 14.29 20.09 35.83
N PRO A 549 13.14 20.78 35.78
CA PRO A 549 12.13 20.62 34.72
C PRO A 549 12.65 20.89 33.30
N THR A 550 13.80 21.57 33.18
CA THR A 550 14.44 21.96 31.91
C THR A 550 15.64 21.09 31.55
N ALA A 551 16.00 20.11 32.38
CA ALA A 551 17.04 19.15 32.06
C ALA A 551 16.57 18.20 30.94
N ILE A 552 17.50 17.60 30.21
CA ILE A 552 17.19 16.61 29.16
C ILE A 552 16.43 15.45 29.82
N ALA A 553 15.12 15.38 29.54
CA ALA A 553 14.25 14.35 30.06
C ALA A 553 14.54 13.03 29.34
N ARG A 554 14.73 11.95 30.11
CA ARG A 554 14.95 10.61 29.56
C ARG A 554 13.60 9.92 29.45
N MET A 555 13.35 9.28 28.31
CA MET A 555 12.15 8.47 28.13
C MET A 555 12.27 7.23 29.02
N GLY A 556 11.34 7.09 29.96
CA GLY A 556 11.28 5.98 30.90
C GLY A 556 10.44 4.84 30.34
N TRP A 557 9.17 5.14 30.00
CA TRP A 557 8.22 4.14 29.51
C TRP A 557 7.46 4.57 28.27
N VAL A 558 7.21 3.62 27.38
CA VAL A 558 6.23 3.76 26.29
C VAL A 558 5.22 2.64 26.35
N GLY A 559 3.95 2.95 26.13
CA GLY A 559 2.88 1.97 26.09
C GLY A 559 1.61 2.54 25.50
N SER A 560 0.50 1.83 25.70
CA SER A 560 -0.81 2.27 25.26
C SER A 560 -1.69 2.57 26.46
N TYR A 561 -2.59 3.54 26.31
CA TYR A 561 -3.63 3.81 27.30
C TYR A 561 -5.01 3.75 26.69
N ARG A 562 -6.01 3.48 27.52
CA ARG A 562 -7.43 3.55 27.16
C ARG A 562 -8.18 4.25 28.27
N VAL A 563 -9.13 5.09 27.88
CA VAL A 563 -10.06 5.72 28.83
C VAL A 563 -11.47 5.31 28.41
N TYR A 564 -12.21 4.68 29.32
CA TYR A 564 -13.58 4.25 29.07
C TYR A 564 -14.40 4.36 30.35
N GLY A 565 -15.52 5.08 30.29
CA GLY A 565 -16.28 5.44 31.48
C GLY A 565 -15.39 6.21 32.47
N ASN A 566 -15.22 5.67 33.68
CA ASN A 566 -14.31 6.22 34.70
C ASN A 566 -13.00 5.42 34.86
N THR A 567 -12.68 4.60 33.87
CA THR A 567 -11.52 3.69 33.90
C THR A 567 -10.41 4.22 33.02
N PHE A 568 -9.19 4.18 33.54
CA PHE A 568 -7.94 4.50 32.88
C PHE A 568 -7.09 3.22 32.88
N GLU A 569 -6.88 2.64 31.71
CA GLU A 569 -6.12 1.40 31.53
C GLU A 569 -4.80 1.69 30.83
N LEU A 570 -3.70 1.19 31.37
CA LEU A 570 -2.36 1.22 30.80
C LEU A 570 -1.96 -0.19 30.39
N THR A 571 -1.55 -0.38 29.14
CA THR A 571 -1.19 -1.69 28.59
C THR A 571 0.09 -1.62 27.79
N GLY A 572 0.81 -2.75 27.72
CA GLY A 572 1.98 -2.87 26.85
C GLY A 572 3.13 -1.92 27.21
N LEU A 573 3.21 -1.46 28.46
CA LEU A 573 4.28 -0.59 28.94
C LEU A 573 5.62 -1.31 28.87
N ARG A 574 6.56 -0.72 28.12
CA ARG A 574 7.93 -1.19 27.93
C ARG A 574 8.89 -0.11 28.37
N SER A 575 9.90 -0.50 29.16
CA SER A 575 11.00 0.41 29.50
C SER A 575 11.85 0.67 28.26
N THR A 576 12.22 1.93 28.07
CA THR A 576 13.14 2.37 27.02
C THR A 576 14.57 2.56 27.53
N ALA A 577 14.79 2.40 28.84
CA ALA A 577 16.09 2.57 29.49
C ALA A 577 16.62 1.24 30.07
N ASN A 578 17.86 0.90 29.68
CA ASN A 578 18.85 0.06 30.39
C ASN A 578 18.51 -1.39 30.80
N TYR A 579 17.42 -1.97 30.31
CA TYR A 579 17.26 -3.43 30.30
C TYR A 579 17.46 -3.96 28.87
N PRO A 580 17.96 -5.20 28.67
CA PRO A 580 17.95 -5.82 27.36
C PRO A 580 16.56 -5.63 26.75
N ALA A 581 16.49 -5.09 25.53
CA ALA A 581 15.24 -4.67 24.90
C ALA A 581 14.16 -5.77 25.08
N GLY A 582 13.14 -5.48 25.89
CA GLY A 582 12.00 -6.36 26.11
C GLY A 582 11.96 -7.21 27.39
N THR A 583 12.88 -7.05 28.36
CA THR A 583 12.86 -7.88 29.59
C THR A 583 12.05 -7.32 30.77
N ASP A 584 11.73 -6.02 30.82
CA ASP A 584 10.80 -5.47 31.82
C ASP A 584 9.47 -5.07 31.15
N ARG A 585 8.49 -5.97 31.24
CA ARG A 585 7.13 -5.78 30.73
C ARG A 585 6.19 -5.67 31.92
N ARG A 586 5.51 -4.52 32.04
CA ARG A 586 4.42 -4.41 33.01
C ARG A 586 3.16 -5.03 32.42
N GLY A 587 2.48 -5.83 33.24
CA GLY A 587 1.13 -6.29 32.93
C GLY A 587 0.16 -5.11 32.79
N PRO A 588 -1.06 -5.34 32.27
CA PRO A 588 -2.07 -4.31 32.21
C PRO A 588 -2.32 -3.72 33.60
N MET A 589 -2.32 -2.39 33.69
CA MET A 589 -2.57 -1.65 34.91
C MET A 589 -3.85 -0.84 34.72
N THR A 590 -4.86 -1.12 35.53
CA THR A 590 -6.15 -0.44 35.46
C THR A 590 -6.32 0.45 36.68
N ALA A 591 -6.78 1.68 36.48
CA ALA A 591 -7.10 2.64 37.52
C ALA A 591 -8.49 3.23 37.26
N THR A 592 -9.17 3.71 38.29
CA THR A 592 -10.20 4.73 38.12
C THR A 592 -9.54 6.11 38.15
N PHE A 593 -10.18 7.13 37.58
CA PHE A 593 -9.62 8.47 37.57
C PHE A 593 -10.60 9.55 38.01
N THR A 594 -10.08 10.70 38.39
CA THR A 594 -10.82 11.96 38.45
C THR A 594 -10.01 13.04 37.72
N PHE A 595 -10.70 13.89 36.96
CA PHE A 595 -10.08 15.02 36.28
C PHE A 595 -10.84 16.30 36.65
N VAL A 596 -10.21 17.19 37.42
CA VAL A 596 -10.81 18.45 37.88
C VAL A 596 -9.89 19.61 37.54
N GLY A 597 -10.37 20.55 36.73
CA GLY A 597 -9.59 21.69 36.25
C GLY A 597 -8.44 21.26 35.34
N ARG A 598 -7.24 21.08 35.91
CA ARG A 598 -6.03 20.59 35.23
C ARG A 598 -5.43 19.36 35.93
N THR A 599 -6.06 18.89 37.00
CA THR A 599 -5.51 17.87 37.88
C THR A 599 -6.14 16.52 37.57
N LEU A 600 -5.30 15.56 37.21
CA LEU A 600 -5.65 14.16 37.04
C LEU A 600 -5.19 13.36 38.25
N THR A 601 -6.11 12.64 38.88
CA THR A 601 -5.82 11.73 39.98
C THR A 601 -6.17 10.31 39.54
N LEU A 602 -5.23 9.38 39.65
CA LEU A 602 -5.43 7.96 39.33
C LEU A 602 -5.53 7.15 40.63
N THR A 603 -6.54 6.29 40.72
CA THR A 603 -6.75 5.37 41.83
C THR A 603 -6.64 3.93 41.31
N PRO A 604 -5.65 3.14 41.73
CA PRO A 604 -5.40 1.83 41.15
C PRO A 604 -6.56 0.86 41.41
N VAL A 605 -6.90 0.06 40.41
CA VAL A 605 -7.84 -1.05 40.48
C VAL A 605 -7.03 -2.35 40.45
N GLY A 606 -7.18 -3.18 41.48
CA GLY A 606 -6.39 -4.40 41.65
C GLY A 606 -4.99 -4.16 42.23
N SER A 607 -4.14 -5.20 42.17
CA SER A 607 -2.78 -5.13 42.70
C SER A 607 -1.80 -4.56 41.66
N TRP A 608 -1.20 -3.43 42.00
CA TRP A 608 -0.10 -2.85 41.24
C TRP A 608 1.22 -3.11 41.98
N ARG A 609 2.32 -3.26 41.24
CA ARG A 609 3.67 -3.27 41.84
C ARG A 609 3.91 -1.97 42.61
N CYS A 610 4.72 -2.04 43.67
CA CYS A 610 4.93 -0.91 44.58
C CYS A 610 5.40 0.34 43.82
N GLU A 611 6.34 0.17 42.89
CA GLU A 611 6.93 1.25 42.10
C GLU A 611 5.89 1.88 41.16
N SER A 612 5.01 1.08 40.54
CA SER A 612 3.89 1.60 39.73
C SER A 612 2.95 2.47 40.56
N ARG A 613 2.66 2.07 41.79
CA ARG A 613 1.77 2.84 42.68
C ARG A 613 2.40 4.17 43.05
N VAL A 614 3.67 4.16 43.40
CA VAL A 614 4.40 5.39 43.75
C VAL A 614 4.49 6.32 42.55
N LEU A 615 4.81 5.82 41.36
CA LEU A 615 4.99 6.66 40.17
C LEU A 615 3.68 7.26 39.67
N TRP A 616 2.62 6.47 39.53
CA TRP A 616 1.41 6.89 38.81
C TRP A 616 0.28 7.41 39.69
N THR A 617 0.23 6.99 40.96
CA THR A 617 -0.98 7.18 41.81
C THR A 617 -0.71 7.94 43.09
N ARG A 618 0.56 8.16 43.47
CA ARG A 618 0.91 8.77 44.75
C ARG A 618 0.56 10.24 44.80
N HIS A 619 0.93 10.96 43.74
CA HIS A 619 0.72 12.39 43.61
C HIS A 619 -0.19 12.67 42.42
N PRO A 620 -1.07 13.68 42.49
CA PRO A 620 -1.84 14.10 41.34
C PRO A 620 -0.94 14.59 40.20
N TRP A 621 -1.42 14.42 38.98
CA TRP A 621 -0.76 14.87 37.77
C TRP A 621 -1.39 16.16 37.26
N THR A 622 -0.55 17.13 36.94
CA THR A 622 -0.99 18.43 36.44
C THR A 622 -0.82 18.46 34.93
N LEU A 623 -1.91 18.63 34.19
CA LEU A 623 -1.86 18.90 32.74
C LEU A 623 -1.13 20.23 32.53
N THR A 624 0.06 20.24 31.95
CA THR A 624 0.88 21.45 31.69
C THR A 624 0.75 21.92 30.26
N LYS A 625 0.59 20.99 29.32
CA LYS A 625 0.39 21.27 27.89
C LYS A 625 -0.73 20.39 27.34
N ARG A 626 -1.73 20.98 26.69
CA ARG A 626 -2.73 20.21 25.93
C ARG A 626 -2.10 19.75 24.62
N ALA A 627 -2.43 18.54 24.19
CA ALA A 627 -2.17 18.15 22.81
C ALA A 627 -2.96 19.11 21.88
N PRO A 628 -2.37 19.56 20.76
CA PRO A 628 -2.98 20.55 19.87
C PRO A 628 -4.27 20.08 19.18
#